data_AF-A0A2H9LS03-F1
#
_entry.id   AF-A0A2H9LS03-F1
#
_cell.length_a   1.000
_cell.length_b   1.000
_cell.length_c   1.000
_cell.angle_alpha   90.00
_cell.angle_beta   90.00
_cell.angle_gamma   90.00
#
_symmetry.space_group_name_H-M   'P 1'
#
loop_
_entity.id
_entity.type
_entity.pdbx_description
1 polymer ?
#
loop_
_entity_poly.entity_id
_entity_poly.type
_entity_poly.pdbx_seq_one_letter_code
_entity_poly.pdbx_strand_id
1 'polypeptide(L)'
;PKPSSKGIVKIEGNKILKFEQKPKHSEIYIGFSSMFAAEPEILSYRGNSLEYDVFPKLAEKGLLEGHLSSEKEIHIHTKEDIKKYC
;
A
#
# COMPACT_ATOMS: atom_id res chain seq x y z
N PRO A 1 -6.78 11.72 -9.34
CA PRO A 1 -5.41 11.13 -9.28
C PRO A 1 -5.29 9.97 -10.27
N LYS A 2 -4.24 9.91 -11.10
CA LYS A 2 -4.07 8.83 -12.08
C LYS A 2 -3.66 7.52 -11.36
N PRO A 3 -4.36 6.39 -11.58
CA PRO A 3 -4.15 5.13 -10.86
C PRO A 3 -2.77 4.49 -11.07
N SER A 4 -2.04 4.86 -12.12
CA SER A 4 -0.70 4.33 -12.44
C SER A 4 0.43 4.78 -11.48
N SER A 5 0.13 5.59 -10.47
CA SER A 5 1.12 6.17 -9.56
C SER A 5 1.17 5.53 -8.18
N LYS A 6 0.17 4.71 -7.79
CA LYS A 6 0.07 4.08 -6.46
C LYS A 6 -0.11 2.56 -6.55
N GLY A 7 0.24 1.84 -5.49
CA GLY A 7 -0.10 0.42 -5.32
C GLY A 7 -1.58 0.20 -5.04
N ILE A 8 -2.09 -0.94 -5.48
CA ILE A 8 -3.48 -1.36 -5.36
C ILE A 8 -3.52 -2.66 -4.58
N VAL A 9 -4.55 -2.76 -3.75
CA VAL A 9 -4.77 -3.86 -2.83
C VAL A 9 -6.13 -4.48 -3.13
N LYS A 10 -6.19 -5.81 -3.28
CA LYS A 10 -7.46 -6.55 -3.36
C LYS A 10 -7.80 -7.11 -1.98
N ILE A 11 -8.95 -6.70 -1.43
CA ILE A 11 -9.39 -7.05 -0.07
C ILE A 11 -10.66 -7.91 -0.14
N GLU A 12 -10.70 -9.00 0.63
CA GLU A 12 -11.95 -9.68 1.03
C GLU A 12 -12.07 -9.58 2.56
N GLY A 13 -13.04 -8.79 3.04
CA GLY A 13 -13.18 -8.49 4.48
C GLY A 13 -12.05 -7.59 5.01
N ASN A 14 -11.29 -8.06 6.00
CA ASN A 14 -10.07 -7.39 6.51
C ASN A 14 -8.76 -7.97 5.92
N LYS A 15 -8.86 -9.04 5.12
CA LYS A 15 -7.70 -9.79 4.64
C LYS A 15 -7.27 -9.31 3.25
N ILE A 16 -5.99 -8.97 3.10
CA ILE A 16 -5.43 -8.60 1.81
C ILE A 16 -5.08 -9.87 1.05
N LEU A 17 -5.77 -10.11 -0.08
CA LEU A 17 -5.55 -11.28 -0.92
C LEU A 17 -4.40 -11.08 -1.91
N LYS A 18 -4.16 -9.84 -2.36
CA LYS A 18 -3.10 -9.51 -3.30
C LYS A 18 -2.71 -8.03 -3.16
N PHE A 19 -1.40 -7.77 -3.11
CA PHE A 19 -0.81 -6.44 -3.13
C PHE A 19 -0.02 -6.25 -4.44
N GLU A 20 -0.29 -5.18 -5.20
CA GLU A 20 0.41 -4.90 -6.47
C GLU A 20 0.72 -3.41 -6.60
N GLN A 21 2.01 -3.05 -6.68
CA GLN A 21 2.44 -1.65 -6.78
C GLN A 21 2.31 -1.13 -8.23
N LYS A 22 1.48 -0.10 -8.46
CA LYS A 22 1.21 0.55 -9.76
C LYS A 22 0.65 -0.38 -10.86
N PRO A 23 -0.55 -0.97 -10.69
CA PRO A 23 -1.13 -1.85 -11.70
C PRO A 23 -1.56 -1.09 -12.95
N LYS A 24 -1.58 -1.80 -14.08
CA LYS A 24 -2.00 -1.26 -15.38
C LYS A 24 -3.52 -1.16 -15.52
N HIS A 25 -4.30 -1.95 -14.77
CA HIS A 25 -5.77 -1.94 -14.74
C HIS A 25 -6.27 -2.31 -13.33
N SER A 26 -7.31 -1.64 -12.82
CA SER A 26 -8.00 -2.00 -11.57
C SER A 26 -9.45 -1.53 -11.53
N GLU A 27 -10.35 -2.39 -11.04
CA GLU A 27 -11.78 -2.12 -10.78
C GLU A 27 -12.05 -1.67 -9.33
N ILE A 28 -11.05 -1.75 -8.43
CA ILE A 28 -11.20 -1.40 -7.00
C ILE A 28 -10.04 -0.48 -6.57
N TYR A 29 -10.37 0.71 -6.08
CA TYR A 29 -9.42 1.80 -5.84
C TYR A 29 -9.08 1.96 -4.35
N ILE A 30 -8.42 0.96 -3.76
CA ILE A 30 -7.80 1.11 -2.43
C ILE A 30 -6.31 1.32 -2.65
N GLY A 31 -5.85 2.54 -2.34
CA GLY A 31 -4.44 2.91 -2.40
C GLY A 31 -3.73 2.61 -1.08
N PHE A 32 -2.49 2.15 -1.15
CA PHE A 32 -1.63 2.04 0.04
C PHE A 32 -1.19 3.42 0.53
N SER A 33 -1.42 3.71 1.81
CA SER A 33 -1.16 5.02 2.43
C SER A 33 0.25 5.19 3.01
N SER A 34 1.17 4.26 2.73
CA SER A 34 2.53 4.23 3.28
C SER A 34 2.60 4.17 4.82
N MET A 35 1.47 3.91 5.47
CA MET A 35 1.36 3.69 6.91
C MET A 35 1.09 2.21 7.17
N PHE A 36 1.88 1.60 8.03
CA PHE A 36 1.68 0.23 8.46
C PHE A 36 2.19 0.05 9.89
N ALA A 37 1.61 -0.94 10.58
CA ALA A 37 2.13 -1.46 11.83
C ALA A 37 2.54 -2.91 11.60
N ALA A 38 3.62 -3.34 12.25
CA ALA A 38 4.11 -4.69 12.13
C ALA A 38 4.75 -5.14 13.44
N GLU A 39 4.62 -6.43 13.74
CA GLU A 39 5.36 -7.07 14.82
C GLU A 39 6.85 -7.20 14.43
N PRO A 40 7.78 -7.37 15.41
CA PRO A 40 9.23 -7.40 15.16
C PRO A 40 9.70 -8.43 14.12
N GLU A 41 8.93 -9.49 13.91
CA GLU A 41 9.15 -10.58 12.96
C GLU A 41 9.35 -10.06 11.52
N ILE A 42 8.81 -8.89 11.18
CA ILE A 42 9.02 -8.26 9.86
C ILE A 42 10.51 -8.04 9.54
N LEU A 43 11.36 -7.84 10.56
CA LEU A 43 12.80 -7.64 10.41
C LEU A 43 13.55 -8.91 9.96
N SER A 44 12.91 -10.07 10.06
CA SER A 44 13.44 -11.34 9.54
C SER A 44 13.29 -11.47 8.02
N TYR A 45 12.39 -10.70 7.40
CA TYR A 45 12.20 -10.73 5.95
C TYR A 45 13.35 -10.00 5.24
N ARG A 46 13.74 -10.52 4.07
CA ARG A 46 14.83 -9.98 3.24
C ARG A 46 14.27 -9.50 1.90
N GLY A 47 14.83 -8.39 1.42
CA GLY A 47 14.45 -7.73 0.17
C GLY A 47 15.04 -6.32 0.09
N ASN A 48 14.91 -5.70 -1.08
CA ASN A 48 15.30 -4.32 -1.32
C ASN A 48 14.13 -3.34 -1.12
N SER A 49 12.89 -3.82 -1.16
CA SER A 49 11.69 -3.02 -0.92
C SER A 49 10.62 -3.80 -0.15
N LEU A 50 9.96 -3.11 0.78
CA LEU A 50 8.82 -3.68 1.47
C LEU A 50 7.67 -3.97 0.50
N GLU A 51 7.34 -3.02 -0.37
CA GLU A 51 6.21 -3.08 -1.31
C GLU A 51 6.40 -4.13 -2.41
N TYR A 52 7.64 -4.33 -2.87
CA TYR A 52 7.93 -5.24 -3.98
C TYR A 52 8.38 -6.63 -3.51
N ASP A 53 9.04 -6.75 -2.35
CA ASP A 53 9.66 -8.02 -1.92
C ASP A 53 9.03 -8.63 -0.66
N VAL A 54 8.53 -7.81 0.27
CA VAL A 54 8.09 -8.28 1.60
C VAL A 54 6.57 -8.40 1.69
N PHE A 55 5.83 -7.33 1.39
CA PHE A 55 4.37 -7.29 1.46
C PHE A 55 3.70 -8.32 0.55
N PRO A 56 4.17 -8.59 -0.70
CA PRO A 56 3.61 -9.68 -1.51
C PRO A 56 3.75 -11.05 -0.82
N LYS A 57 4.90 -11.35 -0.21
CA LYS A 57 5.12 -12.61 0.52
C LYS A 57 4.25 -12.70 1.77
N LEU A 58 4.05 -11.60 2.48
CA LEU A 58 3.14 -11.56 3.62
C LEU A 58 1.68 -11.77 3.19
N ALA A 59 1.26 -11.19 2.06
CA ALA A 59 -0.06 -11.41 1.49
C ALA A 59 -0.28 -12.86 1.06
N GLU A 60 0.69 -13.49 0.38
CA GLU A 60 0.65 -14.91 0.02
C GLU A 60 0.50 -15.83 1.24
N LYS A 61 1.14 -15.48 2.36
CA LYS A 61 1.02 -16.20 3.63
C LYS A 61 -0.27 -15.86 4.40
N GLY A 62 -1.05 -14.90 3.93
CA GLY A 62 -2.24 -14.40 4.62
C GLY A 62 -1.95 -13.63 5.92
N LEU A 63 -0.73 -13.11 6.05
CA LEU A 63 -0.23 -12.32 7.19
C LEU A 63 -0.33 -10.81 6.97
N LEU A 64 -0.77 -10.38 5.78
CA LEU A 64 -0.99 -8.98 5.45
C LEU A 64 -2.47 -8.62 5.63
N GLU A 65 -2.74 -7.75 6.60
CA GLU A 65 -4.09 -7.24 6.88
C GLU A 65 -4.22 -5.78 6.42
N GLY A 66 -5.45 -5.40 6.05
CA GLY A 66 -5.77 -4.06 5.58
C GLY A 66 -6.68 -3.32 6.55
N HIS A 67 -6.34 -2.07 6.86
CA HIS A 67 -7.25 -1.15 7.53
C HIS A 67 -7.79 -0.13 6.52
N LEU A 68 -9.11 -0.11 6.33
CA LEU A 68 -9.77 0.84 5.44
C LEU A 68 -10.07 2.13 6.18
N SER A 69 -9.64 3.25 5.60
CA SER A 69 -9.98 4.58 6.06
C SER A 69 -10.61 5.38 4.92
N SER A 70 -11.64 6.15 5.27
CA SER A 70 -12.27 7.14 4.38
C SER A 70 -11.58 8.50 4.43
N GLU A 71 -10.58 8.66 5.29
CA GLU A 71 -9.86 9.91 5.47
C GLU A 71 -9.04 10.27 4.24
N LYS A 72 -8.89 11.57 4.01
CA LYS A 72 -8.16 12.08 2.86
C LYS A 72 -6.65 12.00 3.12
N GLU A 73 -5.99 11.04 2.48
CA GLU A 73 -4.53 10.98 2.42
C GLU A 73 -4.00 11.98 1.39
N ILE A 74 -3.11 12.90 1.81
CA ILE A 74 -2.40 13.83 0.92
C ILE A 74 -0.95 13.36 0.80
N HIS A 75 -0.57 12.93 -0.40
CA HIS A 75 0.82 12.58 -0.70
C HIS A 75 1.57 13.84 -1.16
N ILE A 76 2.49 14.34 -0.33
CA ILE A 76 3.38 15.45 -0.67
C ILE A 76 4.64 14.88 -1.31
N HIS A 77 4.81 15.07 -2.62
CA HIS A 77 5.93 14.50 -3.38
C HIS A 77 6.78 15.56 -4.08
N THR A 78 6.18 16.70 -4.41
CA THR A 78 6.79 17.80 -5.15
C THR A 78 6.79 19.10 -4.35
N LYS A 79 7.61 20.08 -4.77
CA LYS A 79 7.60 21.42 -4.16
C LYS A 79 6.26 22.12 -4.39
N GLU A 80 5.61 21.83 -5.50
CA GLU A 80 4.28 22.32 -5.83
C GLU A 80 3.21 21.77 -4.89
N ASP A 81 3.34 20.51 -4.44
CA ASP A 81 2.40 19.93 -3.47
C ASP A 81 2.45 20.67 -2.13
N ILE A 82 3.64 21.08 -1.68
CA ILE A 82 3.82 21.88 -0.45
C ILE A 82 3.03 23.17 -0.58
N LYS A 83 3.24 23.95 -1.65
CA LYS A 83 2.56 25.24 -1.86
C LYS A 83 1.04 25.13 -1.90
N LYS A 84 0.51 23.95 -2.23
CA LYS A 84 -0.92 23.71 -2.40
C LYS A 84 -1.61 23.28 -1.11
N TYR A 85 -0.89 22.64 -0.19
CA TYR A 85 -1.47 21.95 0.97
C TYR A 85 -0.85 22.31 2.33
N CYS A 86 0.22 23.11 2.36
CA CYS A 86 0.88 23.62 3.56
C CYS A 86 0.97 25.15 3.49
#